data_AF-A0A7C1UE71-F1
#
_entry.id   AF-A0A7C1UE71-F1
#
_cell.length_a   1.000
_cell.length_b   1.000
_cell.length_c   1.000
_cell.angle_alpha   90.00
_cell.angle_beta   90.00
_cell.angle_gamma   90.00
#
_symmetry.space_group_name_H-M   'P 1'
#
loop_
_entity.id
_entity.type
_entity.pdbx_description
1 polymer ?
#
loop_
_entity_poly.entity_id
_entity_poly.type
_entity_poly.pdbx_seq_one_letter_code
_entity_poly.pdbx_strand_id
1 'polypeptide(L)'
;MKALKKQTGGLSVPMSLVLLVVMIFFVAVATMLIPAGMVGGQPGLATALIGALVLTVILVPLIYILVFRGSNTVSIHRTEVMRSPQLSQDSITDPLTRTLNRRGITIGLLDLMALADRYGHRLAIAILDVDRLSQINQQYGDAAGDRTVSSVAAILAEALRMADRVGRYTDNEFLLILPETHLEAACKLGERVRTGTARAGIKLSDQTIKTTVSVGVTEFRPGEDLEHLISRAEEALHQAKADGRDCVVCTSAK
;
A
#
# COMPACT_ATOMS: atom_id res chain seq x y z
N MET A 1 3.15 26.80 -24.16
CA MET A 1 2.14 26.74 -23.07
C MET A 1 2.73 26.00 -21.87
N LYS A 2 3.08 26.75 -20.82
CA LYS A 2 3.46 26.24 -19.49
C LYS A 2 2.16 25.98 -18.70
N ALA A 3 2.07 24.86 -18.00
CA ALA A 3 1.14 24.66 -16.88
C ALA A 3 1.78 23.67 -15.89
N LEU A 4 2.41 24.21 -14.83
CA LEU A 4 1.90 24.17 -13.45
C LEU A 4 2.00 22.77 -12.80
N LYS A 5 3.23 22.38 -12.44
CA LYS A 5 3.47 21.32 -11.46
C LYS A 5 3.40 21.94 -10.06
N LYS A 6 2.32 21.59 -9.37
CA LYS A 6 1.93 22.01 -8.02
C LYS A 6 3.07 21.72 -7.04
N GLN A 7 3.57 22.79 -6.44
CA GLN A 7 4.59 22.84 -5.41
C GLN A 7 3.96 22.31 -4.11
N THR A 8 4.21 21.05 -3.74
CA THR A 8 4.05 20.60 -2.35
C THR A 8 5.26 21.10 -1.59
N GLY A 9 5.16 22.33 -1.09
CA GLY A 9 6.16 22.95 -0.23
C GLY A 9 6.18 22.28 1.14
N GLY A 10 6.69 21.04 1.21
CA GLY A 10 7.37 20.62 2.42
C GLY A 10 8.58 21.53 2.54
N LEU A 11 8.68 22.30 3.61
CA LEU A 11 9.80 23.21 3.85
C LEU A 11 11.05 22.36 4.12
N SER A 12 11.64 21.81 3.06
CA SER A 12 12.93 21.14 3.12
C SER A 12 13.95 22.21 3.44
N VAL A 13 14.33 22.31 4.71
CA VAL A 13 15.40 23.22 5.11
C VAL A 13 16.65 22.79 4.33
N PRO A 14 17.18 23.63 3.42
CA PRO A 14 18.30 23.22 2.61
C PRO A 14 19.50 22.98 3.54
N MET A 15 20.25 21.90 3.32
CA MET A 15 21.41 21.52 4.13
C MET A 15 22.41 22.68 4.33
N SER A 16 22.52 23.56 3.33
CA SER A 16 23.33 24.78 3.40
C SER A 16 22.87 25.77 4.47
N LEU A 17 21.57 25.89 4.75
CA LEU A 17 21.03 26.76 5.81
C LEU A 17 21.36 26.20 7.20
N VAL A 18 21.31 24.89 7.36
CA VAL A 18 21.68 24.22 8.62
C VAL A 18 23.18 24.43 8.88
N LEU A 19 24.02 24.20 7.87
CA LEU A 19 25.46 24.44 7.97
C LEU A 19 25.79 25.91 8.28
N LEU A 20 25.05 26.85 7.69
CA LEU A 20 25.19 28.29 7.96
C LEU A 20 24.86 28.62 9.42
N VAL A 21 23.75 28.09 9.97
CA VAL A 21 23.35 28.33 11.36
C VAL A 21 24.36 27.74 12.34
N VAL A 22 24.85 26.53 12.06
CA VAL A 22 25.90 25.89 12.88
C VAL A 22 27.19 26.72 12.83
N MET A 23 27.60 27.18 11.65
CA MET A 23 28.79 28.01 11.48
C MET A 23 28.68 29.34 12.24
N ILE A 24 27.53 30.04 12.15
CA ILE A 24 27.28 31.28 12.89
C ILE A 24 27.35 31.06 14.40
N PHE A 25 26.80 29.94 14.89
CA PHE A 25 26.87 29.58 16.30
C PHE A 25 28.32 29.36 16.78
N PHE A 26 29.12 28.61 16.02
CA PHE A 26 30.54 28.38 16.35
C PHE A 26 31.35 29.68 16.38
N VAL A 27 31.09 30.60 15.44
CA VAL A 27 31.75 31.92 15.41
C VAL A 27 31.34 32.78 16.62
N ALA A 28 30.05 32.78 17.00
CA ALA A 28 29.57 33.49 18.18
C ALA A 28 30.21 32.96 19.48
N VAL A 29 30.37 31.64 19.61
CA VAL A 29 31.03 31.05 20.79
C VAL A 29 32.53 31.33 20.82
N ALA A 30 33.23 31.24 19.68
CA ALA A 30 34.65 31.54 19.58
C ALA A 30 34.95 32.99 20.00
N THR A 31 34.12 33.95 19.58
CA THR A 31 34.25 35.37 19.95
C THR A 31 33.97 35.65 21.42
N MET A 32 33.17 34.83 22.11
CA MET A 32 32.95 34.93 23.56
C MET A 32 34.04 34.27 24.41
N LEU A 33 34.73 33.26 23.89
CA LEU A 33 35.84 32.59 24.58
C LEU A 33 37.14 33.41 24.58
N ILE A 34 37.39 34.18 23.53
CA ILE A 34 38.62 34.98 23.40
C ILE A 34 38.78 36.00 24.55
N PRO A 35 37.76 36.79 24.95
CA PRO A 35 37.85 37.69 26.09
C PRO A 35 37.93 36.97 27.43
N ALA A 36 37.25 35.82 27.57
CA ALA A 36 37.24 35.04 28.81
C ALA A 36 38.63 34.46 29.17
N GLY A 37 39.48 34.22 28.18
CA GLY A 37 40.88 33.83 28.39
C GLY A 37 41.80 34.99 28.81
N MET A 38 41.40 36.25 28.60
CA MET A 38 42.20 37.43 28.93
C MET A 38 41.82 38.09 30.26
N VAL A 39 40.60 37.85 30.76
CA VAL A 39 40.14 38.37 32.06
C VAL A 39 40.51 37.36 33.15
N GLY A 40 41.64 37.59 33.80
CA GLY A 40 42.16 36.73 34.86
C GLY A 40 41.18 36.55 36.02
N GLY A 41 40.96 35.29 36.43
CA GLY A 41 40.72 34.99 37.85
C GLY A 41 39.62 33.99 38.20
N GLN A 42 38.72 33.59 37.30
CA GLN A 42 37.67 32.61 37.66
C GLN A 42 37.64 31.40 36.71
N PRO A 43 38.33 30.30 37.04
CA PRO A 43 38.39 29.09 36.21
C PRO A 43 37.02 28.41 35.99
N GLY A 44 36.00 28.78 36.78
CA GLY A 44 34.64 28.27 36.64
C GLY A 44 33.93 28.72 35.36
N LEU A 45 34.19 29.95 34.88
CA LEU A 45 33.50 30.48 33.69
C LEU A 45 34.03 29.83 32.40
N ALA A 46 35.35 29.68 32.29
CA ALA A 46 35.96 29.03 31.13
C ALA A 46 35.55 27.55 31.02
N THR A 47 35.53 26.82 32.14
CA THR A 47 35.11 25.41 32.18
C THR A 47 33.62 25.25 31.89
N ALA A 48 32.75 26.14 32.38
CA ALA A 48 31.32 26.15 32.05
C ALA A 48 31.06 26.42 30.56
N LEU A 49 31.79 27.37 29.95
CA LEU A 49 31.66 27.68 28.52
C LEU A 49 32.12 26.52 27.62
N ILE A 50 33.23 25.85 27.98
CA ILE A 50 33.70 24.66 27.28
C ILE A 50 32.68 23.52 27.43
N GLY A 51 32.10 23.32 28.61
CA GLY A 51 31.06 22.31 28.85
C GLY A 51 29.79 22.56 28.02
N ALA A 52 29.33 23.82 27.95
CA ALA A 52 28.19 24.21 27.12
C ALA A 52 28.46 24.02 25.63
N LEU A 53 29.69 24.29 25.16
CA LEU A 53 30.10 24.02 23.78
C LEU A 53 30.05 22.52 23.47
N VAL A 54 30.64 21.68 24.34
CA VAL A 54 30.63 20.22 24.14
C VAL A 54 29.20 19.69 24.12
N LEU A 55 28.34 20.15 25.03
CA LEU A 55 26.94 19.73 25.10
C LEU A 55 26.14 20.11 23.84
N THR A 56 26.32 21.32 23.32
CA THR A 56 25.63 21.79 22.11
C THR A 56 26.09 21.04 20.85
N VAL A 57 27.39 20.78 20.73
CA VAL A 57 27.95 19.99 19.62
C VAL A 57 27.45 18.55 19.61
N ILE A 58 27.09 17.99 20.77
CA ILE A 58 26.53 16.64 20.88
C ILE A 58 25.00 16.64 20.65
N LEU A 59 24.27 17.58 21.27
CA LEU A 59 22.81 17.58 21.24
C LEU A 59 22.24 17.99 19.87
N VAL A 60 22.86 18.92 19.15
CA VAL A 60 22.33 19.40 17.85
C VAL A 60 22.31 18.29 16.78
N PRO A 61 23.40 17.52 16.56
CA PRO A 61 23.36 16.38 15.66
C PRO A 61 22.43 15.27 16.14
N LEU A 62 22.35 15.03 17.45
CA LEU A 62 21.45 14.02 18.02
C LEU A 62 19.97 14.37 17.76
N ILE A 63 19.57 15.61 18.01
CA ILE A 63 18.21 16.11 17.72
C ILE A 63 17.94 16.06 16.22
N TYR A 64 18.90 16.45 15.38
CA TYR A 64 18.77 16.33 13.93
C TYR A 64 18.55 14.88 13.50
N ILE A 65 19.35 13.94 14.02
CA ILE A 65 19.21 12.51 13.73
C ILE A 65 17.84 12.00 14.21
N LEU A 66 17.36 12.39 15.39
CA LEU A 66 16.05 11.98 15.90
C LEU A 66 14.88 12.51 15.04
N VAL A 67 14.90 13.79 14.69
CA VAL A 67 13.83 14.44 13.89
C VAL A 67 13.85 13.95 12.44
N PHE A 68 15.04 13.79 11.86
CA PHE A 68 15.20 13.40 10.47
C PHE A 68 15.04 11.89 10.26
N ARG A 69 15.42 11.05 11.23
CA ARG A 69 15.05 9.62 11.23
C ARG A 69 13.52 9.45 11.32
N GLY A 70 12.84 10.25 12.15
CA GLY A 70 11.37 10.20 12.25
C GLY A 70 10.66 10.55 10.93
N SER A 71 11.20 11.50 10.18
CA SER A 71 10.64 11.93 8.88
C SER A 71 10.93 10.96 7.73
N ASN A 72 12.07 10.24 7.78
CA ASN A 72 12.48 9.32 6.73
C ASN A 72 12.12 7.85 6.98
N THR A 73 11.64 7.48 8.18
CA THR A 73 11.27 6.08 8.47
C THR A 73 9.93 5.69 7.85
N VAL A 74 9.14 6.65 7.36
CA VAL A 74 7.89 6.40 6.61
C VAL A 74 8.15 6.00 5.14
N SER A 75 9.41 5.93 4.68
CA SER A 75 9.71 5.66 3.27
C SER A 75 10.85 4.68 2.97
N ILE A 76 11.47 4.01 3.97
CA ILE A 76 12.65 3.15 3.75
C ILE A 76 12.39 1.62 3.87
N HIS A 77 11.14 1.15 3.96
CA HIS A 77 10.87 -0.31 3.87
C HIS A 77 10.90 -0.88 2.43
N ARG A 78 11.44 -0.14 1.44
CA ARG A 78 11.43 -0.55 0.02
C ARG A 78 12.67 -1.29 -0.50
N THR A 79 13.71 -1.51 0.31
CA THR A 79 15.01 -1.99 -0.23
C THR A 79 15.54 -3.30 0.34
N GLU A 80 14.69 -4.17 0.90
CA GLU A 80 15.17 -5.47 1.41
C GLU A 80 14.38 -6.70 0.96
N VAL A 81 13.64 -6.62 -0.16
CA VAL A 81 12.99 -7.79 -0.79
C VAL A 81 13.66 -8.21 -2.11
N MET A 82 14.80 -7.61 -2.47
CA MET A 82 15.55 -7.97 -3.69
C MET A 82 16.45 -9.20 -3.53
N ARG A 83 15.87 -10.34 -3.15
CA ARG A 83 16.45 -11.67 -3.42
C ARG A 83 15.37 -12.60 -3.97
N SER A 84 14.80 -12.23 -5.11
CA SER A 84 14.13 -13.17 -6.00
C SER A 84 14.47 -12.83 -7.45
N PRO A 85 14.82 -13.82 -8.27
CA PRO A 85 15.49 -13.60 -9.54
C PRO A 85 14.53 -13.04 -10.60
N GLN A 86 14.92 -11.93 -11.24
CA GLN A 86 14.68 -11.63 -12.65
C GLN A 86 13.23 -11.71 -13.19
N LEU A 87 12.26 -11.16 -12.47
CA LEU A 87 11.02 -10.67 -13.08
C LEU A 87 10.93 -9.17 -12.80
N SER A 88 11.15 -8.40 -13.87
CA SER A 88 10.99 -6.95 -14.04
C SER A 88 10.35 -6.21 -12.85
N GLN A 89 11.14 -5.43 -12.13
CA GLN A 89 10.69 -4.54 -11.05
C GLN A 89 9.72 -3.44 -11.52
N ASP A 90 9.52 -3.32 -12.83
CA ASP A 90 8.58 -2.41 -13.48
C ASP A 90 7.30 -3.10 -13.97
N SER A 91 7.15 -4.43 -13.80
CA SER A 91 5.91 -5.10 -14.21
C SER A 91 4.79 -4.77 -13.23
N ILE A 92 3.68 -4.23 -13.75
CA ILE A 92 2.42 -4.05 -13.02
C ILE A 92 1.42 -5.18 -13.29
N THR A 93 1.84 -6.20 -14.05
CA THR A 93 1.01 -7.31 -14.52
C THR A 93 1.49 -8.61 -13.89
N ASP A 94 0.56 -9.46 -13.50
CA ASP A 94 0.80 -10.82 -13.03
C ASP A 94 1.07 -11.76 -14.22
N PRO A 95 2.19 -12.51 -14.23
CA PRO A 95 2.57 -13.32 -15.39
C PRO A 95 1.64 -14.53 -15.63
N LEU A 96 1.01 -15.06 -14.58
CA LEU A 96 0.12 -16.22 -14.67
C LEU A 96 -1.24 -15.82 -15.27
N THR A 97 -1.88 -14.83 -14.67
CA THR A 97 -3.27 -14.45 -14.96
C THR A 97 -3.40 -13.33 -15.98
N ARG A 98 -2.30 -12.62 -16.27
CA ARG A 98 -2.28 -11.39 -17.09
C ARG A 98 -3.14 -10.24 -16.55
N THR A 99 -3.66 -10.37 -15.32
CA THR A 99 -4.31 -9.29 -14.59
C THR A 99 -3.27 -8.34 -14.00
N LEU A 100 -3.69 -7.23 -13.37
CA LEU A 100 -2.75 -6.42 -12.60
C LEU A 100 -2.17 -7.26 -11.45
N ASN A 101 -0.93 -7.01 -11.08
CA ASN A 101 -0.40 -7.55 -9.83
C ASN A 101 -0.79 -6.65 -8.64
N ARG A 102 -0.50 -7.10 -7.42
CA ARG A 102 -0.79 -6.36 -6.18
C ARG A 102 -0.37 -4.88 -6.25
N ARG A 103 0.81 -4.60 -6.80
CA ARG A 103 1.29 -3.22 -6.97
C ARG A 103 0.42 -2.44 -7.96
N GLY A 104 0.17 -3.01 -9.15
CA GLY A 104 -0.62 -2.37 -10.20
C GLY A 104 -2.04 -2.03 -9.76
N ILE A 105 -2.72 -3.00 -9.11
CA ILE A 105 -4.09 -2.79 -8.63
C ILE A 105 -4.16 -1.78 -7.49
N THR A 106 -3.19 -1.78 -6.58
CA THR A 106 -3.14 -0.82 -5.45
C THR A 106 -2.95 0.62 -5.92
N ILE A 107 -2.04 0.84 -6.88
CA ILE A 107 -1.86 2.16 -7.51
C ILE A 107 -3.18 2.60 -8.17
N GLY A 108 -3.82 1.69 -8.91
CA GLY A 108 -5.08 1.99 -9.56
C GLY A 108 -6.23 2.32 -8.61
N LEU A 109 -6.27 1.68 -7.43
CA LEU A 109 -7.26 1.96 -6.40
C LEU A 109 -7.05 3.34 -5.79
N LEU A 110 -5.81 3.71 -5.45
CA LEU A 110 -5.48 5.03 -4.92
C LEU A 110 -5.89 6.16 -5.88
N ASP A 111 -5.63 6.00 -7.18
CA ASP A 111 -6.04 6.98 -8.19
C ASP A 111 -7.56 7.16 -8.24
N LEU A 112 -8.31 6.06 -8.20
CA LEU A 112 -9.77 6.07 -8.27
C LEU A 112 -10.41 6.56 -6.97
N MET A 113 -9.82 6.24 -5.82
CA MET A 113 -10.24 6.81 -4.53
C MET A 113 -10.09 8.33 -4.52
N ALA A 114 -8.97 8.87 -5.01
CA ALA A 114 -8.76 10.30 -5.09
C ALA A 114 -9.78 11.00 -6.01
N LEU A 115 -10.19 10.35 -7.10
CA LEU A 115 -11.25 10.84 -7.99
C LEU A 115 -12.62 10.77 -7.32
N ALA A 116 -12.95 9.65 -6.68
CA ALA A 116 -14.21 9.46 -5.97
C ALA A 116 -14.38 10.46 -4.83
N ASP A 117 -13.33 10.69 -4.05
CA ASP A 117 -13.32 11.65 -2.95
C ASP A 117 -13.51 13.09 -3.43
N ARG A 118 -12.81 13.45 -4.52
CA ARG A 118 -12.87 14.80 -5.08
C ARG A 118 -14.20 15.14 -5.74
N TYR A 119 -14.80 14.19 -6.46
CA TYR A 119 -15.98 14.43 -7.30
C TYR A 119 -17.27 13.81 -6.75
N GLY A 120 -17.20 13.07 -5.64
CA GLY A 120 -18.33 12.37 -5.05
C GLY A 120 -18.81 11.18 -5.87
N HIS A 121 -17.94 10.59 -6.71
CA HIS A 121 -18.30 9.43 -7.52
C HIS A 121 -18.43 8.17 -6.66
N ARG A 122 -19.31 7.27 -7.09
CA ARG A 122 -19.47 5.96 -6.46
C ARG A 122 -18.25 5.10 -6.81
N LEU A 123 -17.74 4.38 -5.83
CA LEU A 123 -16.63 3.45 -6.01
C LEU A 123 -16.85 2.26 -5.08
N ALA A 124 -16.85 1.06 -5.64
CA ALA A 124 -16.88 -0.18 -4.86
C ALA A 124 -15.62 -1.00 -5.13
N ILE A 125 -15.25 -1.82 -4.15
CA ILE A 125 -14.22 -2.84 -4.33
C ILE A 125 -14.78 -4.20 -3.90
N ALA A 126 -14.19 -5.25 -4.45
CA ALA A 126 -14.44 -6.61 -4.01
C ALA A 126 -13.12 -7.37 -3.89
N ILE A 127 -12.96 -8.16 -2.83
CA ILE A 127 -11.89 -9.14 -2.70
C ILE A 127 -12.52 -10.51 -2.86
N LEU A 128 -11.98 -11.28 -3.80
CA LEU A 128 -12.42 -12.62 -4.13
C LEU A 128 -11.31 -13.61 -3.78
N ASP A 129 -11.65 -14.71 -3.11
CA ASP A 129 -10.74 -15.82 -2.80
C ASP A 129 -11.18 -17.09 -3.52
N VAL A 130 -10.22 -17.82 -4.11
CA VAL A 130 -10.46 -19.14 -4.69
C VAL A 130 -10.51 -20.19 -3.59
N ASP A 131 -11.70 -20.73 -3.36
CA ASP A 131 -11.95 -21.62 -2.23
C ASP A 131 -11.14 -22.92 -2.36
N ARG A 132 -10.46 -23.27 -1.26
CA ARG A 132 -9.74 -24.55 -1.10
C ARG A 132 -8.64 -24.77 -2.16
N LEU A 133 -8.06 -23.69 -2.70
CA LEU A 133 -6.95 -23.80 -3.66
C LEU A 133 -5.79 -24.67 -3.13
N SER A 134 -5.45 -24.56 -1.85
CA SER A 134 -4.40 -25.39 -1.24
C SER A 134 -4.72 -26.89 -1.27
N GLN A 135 -6.00 -27.28 -1.12
CA GLN A 135 -6.42 -28.68 -1.23
C GLN A 135 -6.32 -29.17 -2.67
N ILE A 136 -6.67 -28.32 -3.64
CA ILE A 136 -6.49 -28.61 -5.07
C ILE A 136 -5.01 -28.84 -5.37
N ASN A 137 -4.11 -27.99 -4.88
CA ASN A 137 -2.66 -28.16 -5.07
C ASN A 137 -2.15 -29.43 -4.43
N GLN A 138 -2.58 -29.75 -3.21
CA GLN A 138 -2.16 -30.97 -2.51
C GLN A 138 -2.62 -32.24 -3.22
N GLN A 139 -3.83 -32.24 -3.79
CA GLN A 139 -4.42 -33.40 -4.42
C GLN A 139 -4.00 -33.58 -5.89
N TYR A 140 -3.80 -32.49 -6.63
CA TYR A 140 -3.63 -32.50 -8.08
C TYR A 140 -2.35 -31.80 -8.58
N GLY A 141 -1.53 -31.27 -7.67
CA GLY A 141 -0.28 -30.56 -7.95
C GLY A 141 -0.46 -29.07 -8.24
N ASP A 142 0.62 -28.31 -8.12
CA ASP A 142 0.60 -26.85 -8.28
C ASP A 142 0.13 -26.40 -9.68
N ALA A 143 0.42 -27.17 -10.71
CA ALA A 143 -0.07 -26.90 -12.07
C ALA A 143 -1.62 -26.91 -12.16
N ALA A 144 -2.29 -27.70 -11.31
CA ALA A 144 -3.74 -27.68 -11.22
C ALA A 144 -4.25 -26.41 -10.52
N GLY A 145 -3.54 -25.97 -9.47
CA GLY A 145 -3.77 -24.68 -8.83
C GLY A 145 -3.64 -23.51 -9.80
N ASP A 146 -2.55 -23.47 -10.54
CA ASP A 146 -2.29 -22.40 -11.52
C ASP A 146 -3.38 -22.34 -12.59
N ARG A 147 -3.84 -23.49 -13.09
CA ARG A 147 -4.99 -23.57 -14.01
C ARG A 147 -6.29 -23.11 -13.36
N THR A 148 -6.50 -23.42 -12.08
CA THR A 148 -7.66 -22.98 -11.30
C THR A 148 -7.70 -21.46 -11.23
N VAL A 149 -6.60 -20.84 -10.79
CA VAL A 149 -6.45 -19.38 -10.68
C VAL A 149 -6.60 -18.70 -12.06
N SER A 150 -6.01 -19.29 -13.10
CA SER A 150 -6.11 -18.77 -14.47
C SER A 150 -7.54 -18.81 -15.01
N SER A 151 -8.29 -19.86 -14.69
CA SER A 151 -9.70 -19.99 -15.11
C SER A 151 -10.57 -18.96 -14.41
N VAL A 152 -10.35 -18.72 -13.10
CA VAL A 152 -11.05 -17.68 -12.36
C VAL A 152 -10.74 -16.28 -12.92
N ALA A 153 -9.48 -16.02 -13.27
CA ALA A 153 -9.09 -14.77 -13.92
C ALA A 153 -9.80 -14.55 -15.27
N ALA A 154 -9.99 -15.60 -16.07
CA ALA A 154 -10.73 -15.51 -17.33
C ALA A 154 -12.22 -15.19 -17.09
N ILE A 155 -12.86 -15.84 -16.11
CA ILE A 155 -14.25 -15.57 -15.73
C ILE A 155 -14.42 -14.12 -15.25
N LEU A 156 -13.45 -13.61 -14.47
CA LEU A 156 -13.41 -12.22 -14.05
C LEU A 156 -13.31 -11.28 -15.27
N ALA A 157 -12.40 -11.57 -16.21
CA ALA A 157 -12.23 -10.75 -17.41
C ALA A 157 -13.50 -10.68 -18.27
N GLU A 158 -14.28 -11.75 -18.36
CA GLU A 158 -15.57 -11.76 -19.07
C GLU A 158 -16.69 -11.03 -18.32
N ALA A 159 -16.67 -11.08 -16.99
CA ALA A 159 -17.70 -10.47 -16.15
C ALA A 159 -17.56 -8.96 -15.96
N LEU A 160 -16.35 -8.43 -16.15
CA LEU A 160 -15.96 -7.05 -15.88
C LEU A 160 -16.09 -6.15 -17.12
N ARG A 161 -16.40 -4.88 -16.88
CA ARG A 161 -16.45 -3.83 -17.92
C ARG A 161 -15.05 -3.29 -18.16
N MET A 162 -14.85 -2.59 -19.27
CA MET A 162 -13.55 -1.94 -19.56
C MET A 162 -13.12 -0.91 -18.51
N ALA A 163 -14.07 -0.27 -17.82
CA ALA A 163 -13.77 0.69 -16.76
C ALA A 163 -13.36 0.01 -15.45
N ASP A 164 -13.77 -1.23 -15.24
CA ASP A 164 -13.45 -2.00 -14.05
C ASP A 164 -11.99 -2.47 -14.11
N ARG A 165 -11.39 -2.69 -12.94
CA ARG A 165 -10.02 -3.19 -12.85
C ARG A 165 -10.00 -4.46 -12.02
N VAL A 166 -9.15 -5.41 -12.42
CA VAL A 166 -8.89 -6.63 -11.67
C VAL A 166 -7.39 -6.83 -11.53
N GLY A 167 -6.98 -7.25 -10.34
CA GLY A 167 -5.61 -7.68 -10.11
C GLY A 167 -5.50 -8.80 -9.10
N ARG A 168 -4.53 -9.68 -9.33
CA ARG A 168 -4.12 -10.70 -8.38
C ARG A 168 -3.48 -10.03 -7.17
N TYR A 169 -4.16 -10.10 -6.03
CA TYR A 169 -3.79 -9.41 -4.79
C TYR A 169 -2.86 -10.27 -3.94
N THR A 170 -3.16 -11.57 -3.84
CA THR A 170 -2.32 -12.61 -3.21
C THR A 170 -2.30 -13.84 -4.13
N ASP A 171 -1.74 -14.97 -3.68
CA ASP A 171 -1.61 -16.16 -4.52
C ASP A 171 -2.97 -16.74 -4.95
N ASN A 172 -4.01 -16.59 -4.13
CA ASN A 172 -5.36 -17.11 -4.37
C ASN A 172 -6.45 -16.04 -4.35
N GLU A 173 -6.12 -14.77 -4.13
CA GLU A 173 -7.09 -13.68 -4.06
C GLU A 173 -6.96 -12.66 -5.19
N PHE A 174 -8.09 -12.13 -5.62
CA PHE A 174 -8.21 -11.05 -6.59
C PHE A 174 -8.88 -9.84 -5.96
N LEU A 175 -8.33 -8.66 -6.23
CA LEU A 175 -8.94 -7.37 -5.91
C LEU A 175 -9.58 -6.80 -7.18
N LEU A 176 -10.86 -6.47 -7.07
CA LEU A 176 -11.66 -5.81 -8.10
C LEU A 176 -11.89 -4.36 -7.68
N ILE A 177 -11.76 -3.44 -8.64
CA ILE A 177 -12.11 -2.03 -8.48
C ILE A 177 -13.22 -1.70 -9.46
N LEU A 178 -14.32 -1.15 -8.95
CA LEU A 178 -15.56 -0.94 -9.67
C LEU A 178 -15.95 0.55 -9.62
N PRO A 179 -15.42 1.38 -10.53
CA PRO A 179 -15.81 2.79 -10.62
C PRO A 179 -17.30 2.94 -10.93
N GLU A 180 -17.89 4.06 -10.51
CA GLU A 180 -19.29 4.41 -10.75
C GLU A 180 -20.29 3.31 -10.32
N THR A 181 -19.92 2.54 -9.29
CA THR A 181 -20.68 1.37 -8.85
C THR A 181 -21.01 1.49 -7.37
N HIS A 182 -22.30 1.40 -7.04
CA HIS A 182 -22.79 1.34 -5.65
C HIS A 182 -22.78 -0.10 -5.12
N LEU A 183 -22.85 -0.27 -3.80
CA LEU A 183 -22.72 -1.57 -3.13
C LEU A 183 -23.58 -2.68 -3.75
N GLU A 184 -24.89 -2.46 -3.90
CA GLU A 184 -25.81 -3.49 -4.42
C GLU A 184 -25.42 -3.97 -5.84
N ALA A 185 -24.97 -3.07 -6.71
CA ALA A 185 -24.52 -3.44 -8.06
C ALA A 185 -23.22 -4.25 -8.01
N ALA A 186 -22.29 -3.89 -7.12
CA ALA A 186 -21.07 -4.66 -6.87
C ALA A 186 -21.36 -6.06 -6.31
N CYS A 187 -22.33 -6.18 -5.39
CA CYS A 187 -22.80 -7.46 -4.87
C CYS A 187 -23.34 -8.38 -5.98
N LYS A 188 -24.17 -7.83 -6.89
CA LYS A 188 -24.70 -8.58 -8.04
C LYS A 188 -23.60 -9.06 -8.98
N LEU A 189 -22.56 -8.25 -9.18
CA LEU A 189 -21.38 -8.66 -9.94
C LEU A 189 -20.64 -9.80 -9.21
N GLY A 190 -20.42 -9.69 -7.90
CA GLY A 190 -19.83 -10.75 -7.08
C GLY A 190 -20.59 -12.07 -7.21
N GLU A 191 -21.92 -12.03 -7.13
CA GLU A 191 -22.77 -13.22 -7.30
C GLU A 191 -22.66 -13.83 -8.69
N ARG A 192 -22.59 -12.98 -9.73
CA ARG A 192 -22.40 -13.44 -11.12
C ARG A 192 -21.07 -14.16 -11.29
N VAL A 193 -19.99 -13.61 -10.75
CA VAL A 193 -18.66 -14.25 -10.78
C VAL A 193 -18.69 -15.56 -10.01
N ARG A 194 -19.28 -15.57 -8.80
CA ARG A 194 -19.42 -16.76 -7.97
C ARG A 194 -20.15 -17.89 -8.67
N THR A 195 -21.34 -17.62 -9.22
CA THR A 195 -22.10 -18.62 -9.98
C THR A 195 -21.38 -19.04 -11.27
N GLY A 196 -20.69 -18.11 -11.95
CA GLY A 196 -19.88 -18.40 -13.12
C GLY A 196 -18.78 -19.43 -12.82
N THR A 197 -18.02 -19.19 -11.75
CA THR A 197 -16.95 -20.09 -11.29
C THR A 197 -17.48 -21.46 -10.89
N ALA A 198 -18.55 -21.50 -10.07
CA ALA A 198 -19.15 -22.76 -9.63
C ALA A 198 -19.70 -23.61 -10.79
N ARG A 199 -20.22 -22.97 -11.85
CA ARG A 199 -20.76 -23.65 -13.04
C ARG A 199 -19.69 -24.12 -14.00
N ALA A 200 -18.67 -23.31 -14.26
CA ALA A 200 -17.63 -23.64 -15.22
C ALA A 200 -16.90 -24.93 -14.82
N GLY A 201 -16.55 -25.03 -13.52
CA GLY A 201 -15.55 -25.99 -13.08
C GLY A 201 -14.21 -25.79 -13.80
N ILE A 202 -13.18 -26.52 -13.39
CA ILE A 202 -11.86 -26.41 -14.00
C ILE A 202 -11.52 -27.73 -14.68
N LYS A 203 -11.40 -27.67 -16.00
CA LYS A 203 -11.02 -28.81 -16.81
C LYS A 203 -9.53 -29.09 -16.67
N LEU A 204 -9.20 -30.26 -16.14
CA LEU A 204 -7.87 -30.79 -15.98
C LEU A 204 -7.75 -32.10 -16.75
N SER A 205 -7.28 -32.00 -18.00
CA SER A 205 -7.13 -33.11 -18.96
C SER A 205 -8.42 -33.92 -19.08
N ASP A 206 -8.61 -34.94 -18.24
CA ASP A 206 -9.73 -35.90 -18.29
C ASP A 206 -10.75 -35.73 -17.15
N GLN A 207 -10.58 -34.75 -16.26
CA GLN A 207 -11.46 -34.51 -15.11
C GLN A 207 -11.85 -33.03 -14.96
N THR A 208 -13.03 -32.78 -14.42
CA THR A 208 -13.48 -31.42 -14.06
C THR A 208 -13.44 -31.27 -12.55
N ILE A 209 -12.55 -30.42 -12.04
CA ILE A 209 -12.50 -30.07 -10.63
C ILE A 209 -13.56 -29.01 -10.37
N LYS A 210 -14.43 -29.26 -9.39
CA LYS A 210 -15.35 -28.24 -8.89
C LYS A 210 -14.58 -27.32 -7.94
N THR A 211 -14.60 -26.02 -8.22
CA THR A 211 -14.14 -24.99 -7.31
C THR A 211 -15.22 -23.93 -7.17
N THR A 212 -15.14 -23.16 -6.09
CA THR A 212 -16.02 -22.04 -5.78
C THR A 212 -15.17 -20.85 -5.38
N VAL A 213 -15.80 -19.70 -5.21
CA VAL A 213 -15.14 -18.49 -4.72
C VAL A 213 -15.95 -17.89 -3.60
N SER A 214 -15.26 -17.34 -2.61
CA SER A 214 -15.86 -16.48 -1.59
C SER A 214 -15.55 -15.03 -1.92
N VAL A 215 -16.50 -14.12 -1.72
CA VAL A 215 -16.33 -12.71 -2.12
C VAL A 215 -16.75 -11.77 -0.98
N GLY A 216 -15.86 -10.86 -0.61
CA GLY A 216 -16.14 -9.73 0.27
C GLY A 216 -16.28 -8.44 -0.53
N VAL A 217 -17.41 -7.74 -0.40
CA VAL A 217 -17.72 -6.53 -1.17
C VAL A 217 -17.98 -5.35 -0.24
N THR A 218 -17.45 -4.19 -0.60
CA THR A 218 -17.64 -2.95 0.15
C THR A 218 -17.65 -1.74 -0.78
N GLU A 219 -18.34 -0.67 -0.35
CA GLU A 219 -18.35 0.62 -1.05
C GLU A 219 -17.45 1.62 -0.34
N PHE A 220 -16.65 2.35 -1.10
CA PHE A 220 -15.77 3.43 -0.64
C PHE A 220 -16.55 4.58 0.00
N ARG A 221 -15.98 5.15 1.06
CA ARG A 221 -16.54 6.32 1.75
C ARG A 221 -15.65 7.54 1.51
N PRO A 222 -16.22 8.73 1.26
CA PRO A 222 -15.43 9.96 1.21
C PRO A 222 -14.60 10.15 2.48
N GLY A 223 -13.33 10.52 2.32
CA GLY A 223 -12.34 10.68 3.39
C GLY A 223 -11.77 9.37 3.96
N GLU A 224 -12.19 8.20 3.47
CA GLU A 224 -11.65 6.91 3.89
C GLU A 224 -10.26 6.66 3.30
N ASP A 225 -9.35 6.11 4.10
CA ASP A 225 -8.03 5.71 3.60
C ASP A 225 -8.06 4.31 2.96
N LEU A 226 -6.97 3.99 2.27
CA LEU A 226 -6.82 2.75 1.52
C LEU A 226 -6.91 1.51 2.43
N GLU A 227 -6.29 1.59 3.61
CA GLU A 227 -6.16 0.46 4.53
C GLU A 227 -7.51 0.09 5.12
N HIS A 228 -8.30 1.09 5.55
CA HIS A 228 -9.65 0.88 6.05
C HIS A 228 -10.60 0.33 4.97
N LEU A 229 -10.52 0.86 3.74
CA LEU A 229 -11.32 0.35 2.63
C LEU A 229 -11.04 -1.14 2.35
N ILE A 230 -9.76 -1.51 2.25
CA ILE A 230 -9.34 -2.90 2.03
C ILE A 230 -9.75 -3.78 3.22
N SER A 231 -9.49 -3.32 4.45
CA SER A 231 -9.81 -4.07 5.66
C SER A 231 -11.30 -4.42 5.76
N ARG A 232 -12.21 -3.53 5.36
CA ARG A 232 -13.65 -3.84 5.32
C ARG A 232 -14.00 -4.91 4.28
N ALA A 233 -13.33 -4.90 3.13
CA ALA A 233 -13.52 -5.94 2.12
C ALA A 233 -12.97 -7.30 2.61
N GLU A 234 -11.82 -7.29 3.30
CA GLU A 234 -11.22 -8.47 3.91
C GLU A 234 -12.09 -9.04 5.03
N GLU A 235 -12.67 -8.19 5.87
CA GLU A 235 -13.62 -8.60 6.91
C GLU A 235 -14.86 -9.26 6.32
N ALA A 236 -15.43 -8.67 5.26
CA ALA A 236 -16.55 -9.28 4.53
C ALA A 236 -16.15 -10.63 3.91
N LEU A 237 -14.96 -10.73 3.30
CA LEU A 237 -14.47 -11.98 2.73
C LEU A 237 -14.23 -13.05 3.81
N HIS A 238 -13.70 -12.65 4.96
CA HIS A 238 -13.51 -13.52 6.11
C HIS A 238 -14.87 -14.06 6.60
N GLN A 239 -15.89 -13.19 6.68
CA GLN A 239 -17.26 -13.62 7.00
C GLN A 239 -17.80 -14.62 5.98
N ALA A 240 -17.62 -14.38 4.67
CA ALA A 240 -18.02 -15.34 3.63
C ALA A 240 -17.33 -16.71 3.81
N LYS A 241 -16.04 -16.71 4.15
CA LYS A 241 -15.29 -17.94 4.45
C LYS A 241 -15.82 -18.64 5.71
N ALA A 242 -16.22 -17.87 6.72
CA ALA A 242 -16.79 -18.38 7.97
C ALA A 242 -18.22 -18.95 7.80
N ASP A 243 -19.01 -18.37 6.90
CA ASP A 243 -20.38 -18.80 6.56
C ASP A 243 -20.45 -20.08 5.71
N GLY A 244 -19.29 -20.71 5.46
CA GLY A 244 -19.21 -21.97 4.73
C GLY A 244 -18.59 -21.87 3.34
N ARG A 245 -18.12 -20.68 2.93
CA ARG A 245 -17.59 -20.38 1.59
C ARG A 245 -18.67 -20.39 0.50
N ASP A 246 -18.29 -20.26 -0.77
CA ASP A 246 -19.21 -20.17 -1.92
C ASP A 246 -20.35 -19.16 -1.71
N CYS A 247 -20.02 -17.99 -1.18
CA CYS A 247 -21.00 -16.93 -0.94
C CYS A 247 -20.36 -15.54 -1.08
N VAL A 248 -21.25 -14.55 -1.19
CA VAL A 248 -20.89 -13.13 -1.24
C VAL A 248 -21.39 -12.46 0.03
N VAL A 249 -20.49 -11.79 0.74
CA VAL A 249 -20.85 -10.93 1.86
C VAL A 249 -20.60 -9.48 1.46
N CYS A 250 -21.62 -8.66 1.64
CA CYS A 250 -21.58 -7.24 1.34
C CYS A 250 -21.71 -6.43 2.62
N THR A 251 -20.78 -5.51 2.84
CA THR A 251 -20.82 -4.62 4.01
C THR A 251 -20.97 -3.18 3.56
N SER A 252 -21.96 -2.50 4.14
CA SER A 252 -22.15 -1.07 3.94
C SER A 252 -21.34 -0.26 4.94
N ALA A 253 -21.26 1.05 4.71
CA ALA A 253 -20.99 1.95 5.80
C ALA A 253 -22.12 1.87 6.85
N LYS A 254 -21.75 1.67 8.12
CA LYS A 254 -22.54 2.19 9.24
C LYS A 254 -22.19 3.65 9.41
#